data_AF-A0A838JVZ6-F1
#
_entry.id   AF-A0A838JVZ6-F1
#
_cell.length_a   1.000
_cell.length_b   1.000
_cell.length_c   1.000
_cell.angle_alpha   90.00
_cell.angle_beta   90.00
_cell.angle_gamma   90.00
#
_symmetry.space_group_name_H-M   'P 1'
#
loop_
_entity.id
_entity.type
_entity.pdbx_description
1 polymer ?
#
loop_
_entity_poly.entity_id
_entity_poly.type
_entity_poly.pdbx_seq_one_letter_code
_entity_poly.pdbx_strand_id
1 'polypeptide(L)' 'REREILNLIARGHPNPSIARQLSLSTKTVGNYVSNIFTKLQVADRAQAMIRAREAGLGREGP' A
#
# COMPACT_ATOMS: atom_id res chain seq x y z
N ARG A 1 -10.21 2.60 1.10
CA ARG A 1 -9.39 1.39 1.36
C ARG A 1 -8.08 1.37 0.58
N GLU A 2 -8.05 1.63 -0.73
CA GLU A 2 -6.78 1.68 -1.49
C GLU A 2 -5.75 2.65 -0.89
N ARG A 3 -6.16 3.86 -0.49
CA ARG A 3 -5.28 4.83 0.19
C ARG A 3 -4.71 4.32 1.51
N GLU A 4 -5.48 3.58 2.31
CA GLU A 4 -4.98 3.03 3.58
C GLU A 4 -3.95 1.93 3.34
N ILE A 5 -4.24 1.03 2.38
CA ILE A 5 -3.31 0.00 1.96
C ILE A 5 -2.02 0.65 1.43
N LEU A 6 -2.13 1.67 0.57
CA LEU A 6 -0.98 2.41 0.05
C LEU A 6 -0.20 3.13 1.14
N ASN A 7 -0.86 3.70 2.15
CA ASN A 7 -0.20 4.32 3.30
C ASN A 7 0.61 3.29 4.10
N LEU A 8 0.02 2.13 4.40
CA LEU A 8 0.72 1.04 5.08
C LEU A 8 1.86 0.46 4.23
N ILE A 9 1.69 0.39 2.91
CA ILE A 9 2.77 0.03 1.98
C ILE A 9 3.91 1.04 2.09
N ALA A 10 3.61 2.35 2.06
CA ALA A 10 4.59 3.44 2.17
C ALA A 10 5.37 3.42 3.49
N ARG A 11 4.72 2.96 4.57
CA ARG A 11 5.32 2.67 5.88
C ARG A 11 6.19 1.40 5.91
N GLY A 12 6.14 0.58 4.87
CA GLY A 12 6.90 -0.67 4.78
C GLY A 12 6.17 -1.92 5.24
N HIS A 13 4.87 -1.86 5.58
CA HIS A 13 4.14 -3.03 6.07
C HIS A 13 3.84 -4.05 4.96
N PRO A 14 4.16 -5.34 5.16
CA PRO A 14 3.87 -6.38 4.18
C PRO A 14 2.36 -6.67 4.10
N ASN A 15 1.90 -7.16 2.94
CA ASN A 15 0.49 -7.48 2.67
C ASN A 15 -0.22 -8.30 3.78
N PRO A 16 0.39 -9.34 4.40
CA PRO A 16 -0.23 -10.03 5.54
C PRO A 16 -0.39 -9.17 6.80
N SER A 17 0.52 -8.24 7.06
CA SER A 17 0.39 -7.30 8.18
C SER A 17 -0.72 -6.29 7.92
N ILE A 18 -0.79 -5.76 6.68
CA ILE A 18 -1.87 -4.88 6.22
C ILE A 18 -3.23 -5.57 6.32
N ALA A 19 -3.32 -6.82 5.86
CA ALA A 19 -4.51 -7.65 5.95
C ALA A 19 -5.01 -7.75 7.40
N ARG A 20 -4.10 -8.03 8.33
CA ARG A 20 -4.43 -8.12 9.76
C ARG A 20 -4.87 -6.78 10.35
N GLN A 21 -4.21 -5.67 10.00
CA GLN A 21 -4.57 -4.33 10.50
C GLN A 21 -5.93 -3.85 9.96
N LEU A 22 -6.26 -4.17 8.72
CA LEU A 22 -7.50 -3.75 8.07
C LEU A 22 -8.63 -4.78 8.23
N SER A 23 -8.40 -5.87 8.96
CA SER A 23 -9.31 -7.02 9.09
C SER A 23 -9.78 -7.56 7.72
N LEU A 24 -8.84 -7.66 6.77
CA LEU A 24 -9.05 -8.17 5.42
C LEU A 24 -8.26 -9.46 5.20
N SER A 25 -8.67 -10.24 4.20
CA SER A 25 -7.88 -11.38 3.73
C SER A 25 -6.66 -10.92 2.93
N THR A 26 -5.56 -11.67 3.01
CA THR A 26 -4.35 -11.45 2.20
C THR A 26 -4.65 -11.40 0.70
N LYS A 27 -5.58 -12.25 0.23
CA LYS A 27 -6.08 -12.25 -1.15
C LYS A 27 -6.71 -10.91 -1.53
N THR A 28 -7.58 -10.40 -0.68
CA THR A 28 -8.25 -9.10 -0.89
C THR A 28 -7.25 -7.95 -0.92
N VAL A 29 -6.28 -7.94 0.02
CA VAL A 29 -5.19 -6.96 0.01
C VAL A 29 -4.36 -7.09 -1.26
N GLY A 30 -4.05 -8.30 -1.72
CA GLY A 30 -3.35 -8.55 -2.98
C GLY A 30 -4.07 -7.92 -4.18
N ASN A 31 -5.38 -8.12 -4.30
CA ASN A 31 -6.19 -7.50 -5.36
C ASN A 31 -6.11 -5.97 -5.29
N TYR A 32 -6.22 -5.37 -4.10
CA TYR A 32 -6.06 -3.94 -3.95
C TYR A 32 -4.65 -3.46 -4.31
N VAL A 33 -3.60 -4.17 -3.87
CA VAL A 33 -2.20 -3.85 -4.17
C VAL A 33 -1.98 -3.85 -5.68
N SER A 34 -2.43 -4.88 -6.39
CA SER A 34 -2.33 -4.95 -7.85
C SER A 34 -3.06 -3.78 -8.52
N ASN A 35 -4.27 -3.46 -8.07
CA ASN A 35 -5.04 -2.35 -8.62
C ASN A 35 -4.37 -0.99 -8.37
N ILE A 36 -3.79 -0.82 -7.17
CA ILE A 36 -3.00 0.36 -6.80
C ILE A 36 -1.74 0.46 -7.66
N PHE A 37 -1.04 -0.65 -7.90
CA PHE A 37 0.17 -0.66 -8.73
C PHE A 37 -0.14 -0.29 -10.18
N THR A 38 -1.23 -0.82 -10.74
CA THR A 38 -1.74 -0.43 -12.06
C THR A 38 -2.07 1.06 -12.13
N LYS A 39 -2.79 1.59 -11.12
CA LYS A 39 -3.14 3.02 -11.06
C LYS A 39 -1.94 3.95 -10.90
N LEU A 40 -0.92 3.51 -10.15
CA LEU A 40 0.32 4.26 -9.96
C LEU A 40 1.30 4.05 -11.13
N GLN A 41 1.02 3.12 -12.04
CA GLN A 41 1.90 2.67 -13.11
C GLN A 41 3.30 2.29 -12.58
N VAL A 42 3.32 1.45 -11.56
CA VAL A 42 4.55 0.95 -10.93
C VAL A 42 4.64 -0.57 -11.11
N ALA A 43 5.86 -1.05 -11.34
CA ALA A 43 6.09 -2.49 -11.53
C ALA A 43 6.19 -3.24 -10.19
N ASP A 44 6.73 -2.57 -9.17
CA ASP A 44 7.13 -3.22 -7.93
C ASP A 44 6.72 -2.43 -6.69
N ARG A 45 6.66 -3.15 -5.56
CA ARG A 45 6.38 -2.58 -4.24
C ARG A 45 7.35 -1.44 -3.89
N ALA A 46 8.62 -1.57 -4.23
CA ALA A 46 9.61 -0.52 -4.00
C ALA A 46 9.24 0.79 -4.70
N GLN A 47 8.86 0.71 -5.99
CA GLN A 47 8.39 1.86 -6.73
C GLN A 47 7.07 2.41 -6.18
N ALA A 48 6.15 1.54 -5.78
CA ALA A 48 4.91 1.95 -5.11
C ALA A 48 5.18 2.72 -3.81
N MET A 49 6.16 2.29 -3.02
CA MET A 49 6.59 2.97 -1.79
C MET A 49 7.17 4.36 -2.08
N ILE A 50 8.02 4.47 -3.10
CA ILE A 50 8.61 5.75 -3.53
C ILE A 50 7.49 6.70 -3.99
N ARG A 51 6.63 6.26 -4.92
CA ARG A 51 5.50 7.07 -5.42
C ARG A 51 4.54 7.48 -4.31
N ALA A 52 4.27 6.59 -3.35
CA ALA A 52 3.42 6.90 -2.21
C ALA A 52 4.07 7.98 -1.32
N ARG A 53 5.39 7.89 -1.08
CA ARG A 53 6.15 8.90 -0.33
C ARG A 53 6.19 10.25 -1.05
N GLU A 54 6.39 10.25 -2.37
CA GLU A 54 6.31 11.46 -3.20
C GLU A 54 4.92 12.11 -3.13
N ALA A 55 3.86 11.28 -3.07
CA ALA A 55 2.49 11.74 -2.85
C ALA A 55 2.19 12.17 -1.39
N GLY A 56 3.20 12.18 -0.51
CA GLY A 56 3.07 12.57 0.90
C GLY A 56 2.47 11.49 1.83
N LEU A 57 2.29 10.27 1.35
CA LEU A 57 1.84 9.12 2.14
C LEU A 57 3.02 8.49 2.90
N GLY A 58 2.73 7.73 3.96
CA GLY A 58 3.77 7.12 4.79
C GLY A 58 4.45 8.08 5.77
N ARG A 59 4.08 9.36 5.76
CA ARG A 59 4.28 10.25 6.91
C ARG A 59 3.18 9.94 7.92
N GLU A 60 3.57 9.44 9.09
CA GLU A 60 2.74 9.64 10.27
C GLU A 60 2.61 11.15 10.44
N GLY A 61 1.38 11.67 10.45
CA GLY A 61 1.16 13.03 10.92
C GLY A 61 1.70 13.14 12.36
N PRO A 62 2.08 14.36 12.80
CA PRO A 62 2.63 14.58 14.14
C PRO A 62 1.71 14.07 15.26
#